data_AF-A0A6H0UDZ0-F1
#
_entry.id   AF-A0A6H0UDZ0-F1
#
_cell.length_a   1.000
_cell.length_b   1.000
_cell.length_c   1.000
_cell.angle_alpha   90.00
_cell.angle_beta   90.00
_cell.angle_gamma   90.00
#
_symmetry.space_group_name_H-M   'P 1'
#
loop_
_entity.id
_entity.type
_entity.pdbx_description
1 polymer ?
#
loop_
_entity_poly.entity_id
_entity_poly.type
_entity_poly.pdbx_seq_one_letter_code
_entity_poly.pdbx_strand_id
1 'polypeptide(L)'
;MAKKDLTINAKDFDLDNIGTTFELLDLYPVFNTIESLDENGNQQFYKNGNVITKDGDEITGYMYAVKVLDGQFKRKTQTVKVNGTDPLMTIEKFYDSDDVKIKFKNLRNSYIGQNGALSYLADSVSLAEENKIKKYDEKVGK
;
A
#
# COMPACT_ATOMS: atom_id res chain seq x y z
N MET A 1 -20.96 7.83 -19.11
CA MET A 1 -19.52 8.09 -18.90
C MET A 1 -18.91 6.83 -18.32
N ALA A 2 -18.02 6.14 -19.05
CA ALA A 2 -17.31 4.98 -18.51
C ALA A 2 -16.34 5.44 -17.43
N LYS A 3 -16.34 4.78 -16.26
CA LYS A 3 -15.29 4.97 -15.25
C LYS A 3 -13.96 4.62 -15.91
N LYS A 4 -13.12 5.61 -16.16
CA LYS A 4 -11.77 5.41 -16.69
C LYS A 4 -11.00 4.64 -15.61
N ASP A 5 -10.57 3.42 -15.90
CA ASP A 5 -9.75 2.65 -14.96
C ASP A 5 -8.51 3.48 -14.56
N LEU A 6 -8.42 3.80 -13.27
CA LEU A 6 -7.32 4.55 -12.67
C LEU A 6 -6.15 3.64 -12.28
N THR A 7 -6.29 2.34 -12.52
CA THR A 7 -5.26 1.32 -12.28
C THR A 7 -4.33 1.19 -13.49
N ILE A 8 -3.07 0.88 -13.24
CA ILE A 8 -2.05 0.69 -14.27
C ILE A 8 -2.11 -0.77 -14.77
N ASN A 9 -2.13 -0.98 -16.09
CA ASN A 9 -2.18 -2.30 -16.73
C ASN A 9 -0.76 -2.82 -16.99
N ALA A 10 -0.47 -4.07 -16.63
CA ALA A 10 0.81 -4.73 -16.84
C ALA A 10 1.37 -4.71 -18.27
N LYS A 11 0.51 -4.64 -19.31
CA LYS A 11 0.96 -4.69 -20.72
C LYS A 11 1.62 -3.41 -21.22
N ASP A 12 1.23 -2.27 -20.64
CA ASP A 12 1.74 -0.94 -21.02
C ASP A 12 2.66 -0.36 -19.94
N PHE A 13 3.00 -1.17 -18.93
CA PHE A 13 3.67 -0.71 -17.75
C PHE A 13 5.19 -0.79 -17.87
N ASP A 14 5.81 0.38 -17.79
CA ASP A 14 7.24 0.52 -17.60
C ASP A 14 7.50 1.17 -16.25
N LEU A 15 8.18 0.44 -15.37
CA LEU A 15 8.53 0.89 -14.02
C LEU A 15 9.44 2.13 -14.09
N ASP A 16 10.29 2.25 -15.11
CA ASP A 16 11.17 3.40 -15.30
C ASP A 16 10.38 4.70 -15.54
N ASN A 17 9.10 4.58 -15.90
CA ASN A 17 8.21 5.70 -16.22
C ASN A 17 7.11 5.95 -15.16
N ILE A 18 7.10 5.19 -14.05
CA ILE A 18 6.06 5.27 -13.00
C ILE A 18 6.05 6.60 -12.24
N GLY A 19 7.15 7.35 -12.27
CA GLY A 19 7.34 8.56 -11.46
C GLY A 19 8.12 8.30 -10.17
N THR A 20 8.46 9.36 -9.45
CA THR A 20 9.30 9.31 -8.24
C THR A 20 8.62 9.85 -6.99
N THR A 21 7.52 10.60 -7.17
CA THR A 21 6.80 11.26 -6.08
C THR A 21 5.36 10.81 -6.05
N PHE A 22 4.89 10.46 -4.85
CA PHE A 22 3.56 9.91 -4.65
C PHE A 22 2.83 10.65 -3.53
N GLU A 23 1.51 10.71 -3.61
CA GLU A 23 0.64 11.13 -2.51
C GLU A 23 0.11 9.88 -1.82
N LEU A 24 0.25 9.82 -0.49
CA LEU A 24 -0.27 8.74 0.33
C LEU A 24 -1.78 8.93 0.51
N LEU A 25 -2.55 7.94 0.05
CA LEU A 25 -4.02 7.92 0.12
C LEU A 25 -4.52 7.04 1.26
N ASP A 26 -3.80 5.98 1.61
CA ASP A 26 -4.13 5.11 2.74
C ASP A 26 -2.90 4.33 3.22
N LEU A 27 -2.91 3.94 4.50
CA LEU A 27 -1.84 3.20 5.15
C LEU A 27 -2.42 2.13 6.07
N TYR A 28 -2.03 0.87 5.85
CA TYR A 28 -2.52 -0.25 6.66
C TYR A 28 -1.44 -1.33 6.86
N PRO A 29 -1.47 -2.06 7.98
CA PRO A 29 -0.51 -3.12 8.26
C PRO A 29 -0.78 -4.34 7.36
N VAL A 30 0.27 -5.11 7.10
CA VAL A 30 0.19 -6.41 6.45
C VAL A 30 0.57 -7.46 7.48
N PHE A 31 -0.36 -8.34 7.79
CA PHE A 31 -0.15 -9.40 8.76
C PHE A 31 0.53 -10.63 8.13
N ASN A 32 1.17 -11.44 8.97
CA ASN A 32 1.64 -12.76 8.57
C ASN A 32 0.45 -13.66 8.23
N THR A 33 0.73 -14.72 7.49
CA THR A 33 -0.27 -15.71 7.12
C THR A 33 0.03 -16.98 7.89
N ILE A 34 -0.97 -17.51 8.61
CA ILE A 34 -0.85 -18.74 9.40
C ILE A 34 -1.83 -19.80 8.90
N GLU A 35 -1.57 -21.04 9.25
CA GLU A 35 -2.46 -22.16 8.92
C GLU A 35 -3.80 -22.01 9.63
N SER A 36 -4.89 -22.29 8.91
CA SER A 36 -6.23 -22.36 9.48
C SER A 36 -6.44 -23.72 10.12
N LEU A 37 -6.80 -23.72 11.40
CA LEU A 37 -7.11 -24.93 12.17
C LEU A 37 -8.63 -25.04 12.39
N ASP A 38 -9.16 -26.25 12.39
CA ASP A 38 -10.54 -26.53 12.78
C ASP A 38 -10.73 -26.48 14.31
N GLU A 39 -11.96 -26.74 14.77
CA GLU A 39 -12.32 -26.75 16.20
C GLU A 39 -11.54 -27.78 17.03
N ASN A 40 -10.92 -28.77 16.40
CA ASN A 40 -10.12 -29.81 17.04
C ASN A 40 -8.61 -29.55 16.90
N GLY A 41 -8.21 -28.44 16.27
CA GLY A 41 -6.81 -28.08 16.04
C GLY A 41 -6.18 -28.74 14.82
N ASN A 42 -6.95 -29.36 13.93
CA ASN A 42 -6.42 -29.98 12.71
C ASN A 42 -6.32 -28.97 11.58
N GLN A 43 -5.27 -29.12 10.77
CA GLN A 43 -5.03 -28.30 9.59
C GLN A 43 -6.14 -28.46 8.53
N GLN A 44 -6.60 -27.33 8.01
CA GLN A 44 -7.64 -27.30 6.99
C GLN A 44 -7.05 -27.19 5.58
N PHE A 45 -7.73 -27.80 4.60
CA PHE A 45 -7.30 -27.84 3.21
C PHE A 45 -8.42 -27.46 2.25
N TYR A 46 -8.07 -26.75 1.18
CA TYR A 46 -8.94 -26.58 0.02
C TYR A 46 -9.12 -27.92 -0.71
N LYS A 47 -10.16 -28.00 -1.55
CA LYS A 47 -10.44 -29.22 -2.36
C LYS A 47 -9.29 -29.66 -3.27
N ASN A 48 -8.39 -28.73 -3.62
CA ASN A 48 -7.20 -29.01 -4.44
C ASN A 48 -5.98 -29.48 -3.61
N GLY A 49 -6.13 -29.68 -2.29
CA GLY A 49 -5.08 -30.14 -1.41
C GLY A 49 -4.17 -29.03 -0.85
N ASN A 50 -4.36 -27.77 -1.24
CA ASN A 50 -3.61 -26.66 -0.65
C ASN A 50 -4.12 -26.33 0.75
N VAL A 51 -3.22 -25.92 1.64
CA VAL A 51 -3.55 -25.48 3.00
C VAL A 51 -4.45 -24.24 2.96
N ILE A 52 -5.52 -24.25 3.75
CA ILE A 52 -6.30 -23.04 4.02
C ILE A 52 -5.51 -22.21 5.03
N THR A 53 -5.26 -20.96 4.68
CA THR A 53 -4.57 -20.01 5.54
C THR A 53 -5.47 -18.87 5.98
N LYS A 54 -5.11 -18.21 7.06
CA LYS A 54 -5.75 -16.97 7.55
C LYS A 54 -4.69 -15.95 7.94
N ASP A 55 -5.11 -14.71 8.10
CA ASP A 55 -4.25 -13.67 8.67
C ASP A 55 -3.97 -14.01 10.14
N GLY A 56 -2.70 -13.91 10.54
CA GLY A 56 -2.27 -13.95 11.93
C GLY A 56 -2.21 -12.56 12.54
N ASP A 57 -1.59 -12.47 13.73
CA ASP A 57 -1.57 -11.24 14.52
C ASP A 57 -0.23 -10.47 14.41
N GLU A 58 0.74 -11.01 13.68
CA GLU A 58 2.08 -10.41 13.57
C GLU A 58 2.18 -9.52 12.32
N ILE A 59 2.56 -8.26 12.50
CA ILE A 59 2.80 -7.34 11.38
C ILE A 59 4.12 -7.72 10.68
N THR A 60 4.06 -7.93 9.36
CA THR A 60 5.22 -8.24 8.51
C THR A 60 5.63 -7.08 7.59
N GLY A 61 4.82 -6.04 7.53
CA GLY A 61 4.99 -4.93 6.61
C GLY A 61 3.85 -3.94 6.69
N TYR A 62 3.94 -2.91 5.85
CA TYR A 62 2.88 -1.93 5.64
C TYR A 62 2.60 -1.78 4.17
N MET A 63 1.33 -1.59 3.84
CA MET A 63 0.86 -1.29 2.51
C MET A 63 0.54 0.19 2.40
N TYR A 64 1.08 0.82 1.36
CA TYR A 64 0.89 2.22 1.04
C TYR A 64 0.02 2.30 -0.21
N ALA A 65 -1.23 2.73 -0.07
CA ALA A 65 -2.06 3.08 -1.20
C ALA A 65 -1.69 4.51 -1.63
N VAL A 66 -1.30 4.69 -2.88
CA VAL A 66 -0.73 5.95 -3.34
C VAL A 66 -1.26 6.40 -4.68
N LYS A 67 -1.17 7.71 -4.94
CA LYS A 67 -1.40 8.34 -6.24
C LYS A 67 -0.09 8.90 -6.79
N VAL A 68 0.21 8.60 -8.05
CA VAL A 68 1.40 9.16 -8.73
C VAL A 68 1.23 10.66 -8.99
N LEU A 69 2.24 11.47 -8.63
CA LEU A 69 2.22 12.93 -8.81
C LEU A 69 3.02 13.44 -10.02
N ASP A 70 3.95 12.64 -10.54
CA ASP A 70 4.84 12.97 -11.65
C ASP A 70 4.89 11.84 -12.70
N GLY A 71 5.70 12.01 -13.75
CA GLY A 71 5.88 10.98 -14.79
C GLY A 71 4.67 10.73 -15.69
N GLN A 72 4.76 9.65 -16.48
CA GLN A 72 3.76 9.29 -17.50
C GLN A 72 2.45 8.78 -16.89
N PHE A 73 2.53 8.18 -15.69
CA PHE A 73 1.38 7.59 -15.00
C PHE A 73 0.76 8.52 -13.95
N LYS A 74 1.01 9.83 -14.03
CA LYS A 74 0.42 10.83 -13.13
C LYS A 74 -1.11 10.66 -12.98
N ARG A 75 -1.60 10.77 -11.74
CA ARG A 75 -3.00 10.55 -11.29
C ARG A 75 -3.45 9.09 -11.23
N LYS A 76 -2.63 8.13 -11.64
CA LYS A 76 -2.92 6.71 -11.42
C LYS A 76 -2.67 6.34 -9.96
N THR A 77 -3.37 5.30 -9.52
CA THR A 77 -3.26 4.80 -8.16
C THR A 77 -2.68 3.39 -8.14
N GLN A 78 -1.87 3.10 -7.12
CA GLN A 78 -1.28 1.79 -6.90
C GLN A 78 -1.06 1.51 -5.41
N THR A 79 -0.80 0.24 -5.09
CA THR A 79 -0.40 -0.19 -3.76
C THR A 79 1.06 -0.65 -3.76
N VAL A 80 1.81 -0.18 -2.77
CA VAL A 80 3.22 -0.54 -2.56
C VAL A 80 3.39 -1.15 -1.19
N LYS A 81 3.90 -2.38 -1.12
CA LYS A 81 4.30 -2.99 0.15
C LYS A 81 5.71 -2.53 0.51
N VAL A 82 5.93 -2.24 1.79
CA VAL A 82 7.25 -2.16 2.41
C VAL A 82 7.30 -3.19 3.51
N ASN A 83 8.28 -4.09 3.49
CA ASN A 83 8.44 -5.10 4.54
C ASN A 83 9.07 -4.48 5.80
N GLY A 84 8.73 -5.03 6.96
CA GLY A 84 9.22 -4.56 8.26
C GLY A 84 8.14 -3.94 9.12
N THR A 85 8.42 -3.84 10.42
CA THR A 85 7.46 -3.42 11.45
C THR A 85 7.46 -1.93 11.71
N ASP A 86 8.36 -1.17 11.09
CA ASP A 86 8.51 0.27 11.31
C ASP A 86 7.91 1.05 10.13
N PRO A 87 6.67 1.56 10.26
CA PRO A 87 6.09 2.36 9.20
C PRO A 87 6.71 3.76 9.17
N LEU A 88 6.61 4.42 8.01
CA LEU A 88 6.93 5.85 7.85
C LEU A 88 6.32 6.74 8.94
N MET A 89 5.09 6.44 9.34
CA MET A 89 4.33 7.14 10.37
C MET A 89 3.21 6.22 10.89
N THR A 90 2.65 6.53 12.05
CA THR A 90 1.48 5.81 12.55
C THR A 90 0.24 6.11 11.69
N ILE A 91 -0.73 5.21 11.73
CA ILE A 91 -1.99 5.34 10.98
C ILE A 91 -2.79 6.53 11.48
N GLU A 92 -2.80 6.77 12.79
CA GLU A 92 -3.44 7.94 13.40
C GLU A 92 -2.82 9.23 12.86
N LYS A 93 -1.49 9.32 12.88
CA LYS A 93 -0.77 10.49 12.37
C LYS A 93 -1.03 10.73 10.88
N PHE A 94 -1.19 9.66 10.11
CA PHE A 94 -1.56 9.76 8.69
C PHE A 94 -2.94 10.39 8.52
N TYR A 95 -3.97 9.92 9.23
CA TYR A 95 -5.32 10.49 9.14
C TYR A 95 -5.40 11.94 9.67
N ASP A 96 -4.48 12.32 10.57
CA ASP A 96 -4.30 13.69 11.06
C ASP A 96 -3.43 14.58 10.15
N SER A 97 -2.92 14.07 9.03
CA SER A 97 -2.11 14.83 8.08
C SER A 97 -2.89 15.18 6.82
N ASP A 98 -2.52 16.27 6.15
CA ASP A 98 -2.99 16.61 4.80
C ASP A 98 -1.86 16.40 3.78
N ASP A 99 -2.20 15.95 2.58
CA ASP A 99 -1.31 15.89 1.41
C ASP A 99 0.07 15.27 1.70
N VAL A 100 0.10 14.09 2.33
CA VAL A 100 1.35 13.39 2.66
C VAL A 100 2.04 12.93 1.38
N LYS A 101 3.16 13.56 1.03
CA LYS A 101 3.96 13.20 -0.14
C LYS A 101 5.13 12.31 0.25
N ILE A 102 5.30 11.22 -0.48
CA ILE A 102 6.29 10.19 -0.18
C ILE A 102 7.09 9.77 -1.41
N LYS A 103 8.24 9.15 -1.16
CA LYS A 103 9.09 8.49 -2.15
C LYS A 103 9.41 7.07 -1.68
N PHE A 104 9.55 6.17 -2.63
CA PHE A 104 9.97 4.79 -2.38
C PHE A 104 11.40 4.58 -2.85
N LYS A 105 12.16 3.79 -2.09
CA LYS A 105 13.51 3.34 -2.48
C LYS A 105 13.42 1.95 -3.10
N ASN A 106 14.09 1.76 -4.24
CA ASN A 106 14.17 0.48 -4.96
C ASN A 106 12.79 -0.15 -5.21
N LEU A 107 11.85 0.66 -5.70
CA LEU A 107 10.53 0.20 -6.12
C LEU A 107 10.69 -0.88 -7.20
N ARG A 108 9.92 -1.96 -7.11
CA ARG A 108 9.96 -3.08 -8.04
C ARG A 108 8.61 -3.79 -8.12
N ASN A 109 8.38 -4.48 -9.22
CA ASN A 109 7.23 -5.37 -9.34
C ASN A 109 7.40 -6.56 -8.39
N SER A 110 6.39 -6.84 -7.57
CA SER A 110 6.37 -8.00 -6.68
C SER A 110 5.49 -9.12 -7.21
N TYR A 111 4.38 -8.76 -7.86
CA TYR A 111 3.44 -9.73 -8.41
C TYR A 111 2.64 -9.11 -9.57
N ILE A 112 2.38 -9.92 -10.58
CA ILE A 112 1.44 -9.61 -11.66
C ILE A 112 0.27 -10.59 -11.53
N GLY A 113 -0.88 -10.06 -11.14
CA GLY A 113 -2.12 -10.82 -11.05
C GLY A 113 -2.55 -11.37 -12.40
N GLN A 114 -3.35 -12.44 -12.38
CA GLN A 114 -3.91 -13.04 -13.60
C GLN A 114 -4.75 -12.05 -14.43
N ASN A 115 -5.28 -11.00 -13.80
CA ASN A 115 -6.00 -9.89 -14.43
C ASN A 115 -5.09 -8.71 -14.86
N GLY A 116 -3.77 -8.87 -14.77
CA GLY A 116 -2.78 -7.82 -15.07
C GLY A 116 -2.65 -6.75 -13.97
N ALA A 117 -3.24 -6.97 -12.79
CA ALA A 117 -3.02 -6.08 -11.63
C ALA A 117 -1.58 -6.18 -11.15
N LEU A 118 -0.91 -5.03 -11.01
CA LEU A 118 0.47 -4.96 -10.54
C LEU A 118 0.49 -4.65 -9.05
N SER A 119 1.23 -5.48 -8.30
CA SER A 119 1.62 -5.17 -6.93
C SER A 119 3.10 -4.78 -6.91
N TYR A 120 3.42 -3.80 -6.07
CA TYR A 120 4.78 -3.29 -5.94
C TYR A 120 5.36 -3.60 -4.57
N LEU A 121 6.68 -3.72 -4.52
CA LEU A 121 7.48 -3.81 -3.31
C LEU A 121 8.54 -2.71 -3.34
N ALA A 122 8.84 -2.11 -2.20
CA ALA A 122 9.95 -1.19 -2.03
C ALA A 122 10.76 -1.59 -0.79
N ASP A 123 12.03 -1.19 -0.76
CA ASP A 123 12.91 -1.47 0.38
C ASP A 123 12.62 -0.52 1.55
N SER A 124 12.29 0.73 1.25
CA SER A 124 11.95 1.72 2.25
C SER A 124 11.08 2.83 1.65
N VAL A 125 10.51 3.63 2.53
CA VAL A 125 9.71 4.81 2.19
C VAL A 125 10.23 6.01 2.98
N SER A 126 10.17 7.20 2.38
CA SER A 126 10.52 8.46 3.03
C SER A 126 9.55 9.57 2.62
N LEU A 127 9.50 10.65 3.40
CA LEU A 127 8.80 11.86 2.98
C LEU A 127 9.51 12.50 1.78
N ALA A 128 8.73 13.05 0.85
CA ALA A 128 9.24 13.77 -0.31
C ALA A 128 9.64 15.22 0.02
N GLU A 129 8.94 15.83 0.98
CA GLU A 129 9.12 17.19 1.52
C GLU A 129 8.75 17.18 3.02
N GLU A 130 9.10 18.21 3.79
CA GLU A 130 8.56 18.36 5.15
C GLU A 130 7.03 18.50 5.08
N ASN A 131 6.30 17.50 5.60
CA ASN A 131 4.83 17.52 5.61
C ASN A 131 4.31 18.72 6.38
N LYS A 132 3.33 19.43 5.81
CA LYS A 132 2.55 20.43 6.54
C LYS A 132 1.54 19.70 7.42
N ILE A 133 1.68 19.84 8.74
CA ILE A 133 0.71 19.33 9.71
C ILE A 133 -0.60 20.12 9.55
N LYS A 134 -1.75 19.44 9.69
CA LYS A 134 -3.06 20.11 9.77
C LYS A 134 -3.02 21.19 10.85
N LYS A 135 -3.12 22.46 10.45
CA LYS A 135 -3.49 23.50 11.41
C LYS A 135 -4.97 23.31 11.68
N TYR A 136 -5.32 22.81 12.85
CA TYR A 136 -6.69 22.94 13.32
C TYR A 136 -6.97 24.44 13.45
N ASP A 137 -7.92 24.96 12.67
CA ASP A 137 -8.47 26.28 12.91
C ASP A 137 -9.12 26.25 14.30
N GLU A 138 -8.46 26.83 15.30
CA GLU A 138 -9.08 27.20 16.57
C GLU A 138 -10.14 28.27 16.28
N LYS A 139 -11.33 27.82 15.89
CA LYS A 139 -12.55 28.64 15.89
C LYS A 139 -13.58 28.03 16.83
N VAL A 140 -13.33 28.07 18.14
CA VAL A 140 -14.42 28.13 19.12
C VAL A 140 -13.94 28.86 20.37
N GLY A 141 -14.61 29.97 20.71
CA GLY A 141 -14.55 30.56 22.06
C GLY A 141 -14.45 32.08 22.10
N LYS A 142 -15.46 32.79 21.59
CA LYS A 142 -15.79 34.13 22.07
C LYS A 142 -17.02 34.03 22.97
#